data_AF-A0A430M4N9-F1
#
_entry.id   AF-A0A430M4N9-F1
#
_cell.length_a   1.000
_cell.length_b   1.000
_cell.length_c   1.000
_cell.angle_alpha   90.00
_cell.angle_beta   90.00
_cell.angle_gamma   90.00
#
_symmetry.space_group_name_H-M   'P 1'
#
loop_
_entity.id
_entity.type
_entity.pdbx_description
1 polymer ?
#
loop_
_entity_poly.entity_id
_entity_poly.type
_entity_poly.pdbx_seq_one_letter_code
_entity_poly.pdbx_strand_id
1 'polypeptide(L)'
;MEGDIPQKDELQARAMEGHPITQSEASTIAANESDMTGRGPIKGGTAATAQSIYDRQQNFLEKAGDIARKPIDEITKKDAAEVQSAEARLAGGPVGRGSFSSDVQSVADQNARASGE
;
A
#
# COMPACT_ATOMS: atom_id res chain seq x y z
N MET A 1 -3.88 30.27 -9.70
CA MET A 1 -4.67 29.04 -9.55
C MET A 1 -4.34 28.56 -8.15
N GLU A 2 -5.23 28.80 -7.19
CA GLU A 2 -5.04 28.36 -5.80
C GLU A 2 -4.93 26.83 -5.82
N GLY A 3 -3.73 26.33 -5.58
CA GLY A 3 -3.45 24.90 -5.46
C GLY A 3 -3.93 24.44 -4.10
N ASP A 4 -5.20 24.08 -4.00
CA ASP A 4 -5.73 23.45 -2.79
C ASP A 4 -5.01 22.11 -2.60
N ILE A 5 -4.16 22.05 -1.57
CA ILE A 5 -3.47 20.83 -1.19
C ILE A 5 -4.48 19.99 -0.40
N PRO A 6 -4.80 18.76 -0.86
CA PRO A 6 -5.76 17.92 -0.16
C PRO A 6 -5.32 17.68 1.28
N GLN A 7 -6.26 17.52 2.20
CA GLN A 7 -5.89 17.22 3.57
C GLN A 7 -5.28 15.82 3.69
N LYS A 8 -4.36 15.64 4.65
CA LYS A 8 -3.73 14.34 4.95
C LYS A 8 -4.75 13.21 5.18
N ASP A 9 -5.87 13.55 5.82
CA ASP A 9 -6.93 12.60 6.17
C ASP A 9 -7.71 12.16 4.93
N GLU A 10 -7.96 13.11 4.02
CA GLU A 10 -8.60 12.85 2.73
C GLU A 10 -7.73 11.96 1.84
N LEU A 11 -6.41 12.21 1.79
CA LEU A 11 -5.49 11.32 1.07
C LEU A 11 -5.51 9.89 1.62
N GLN A 12 -5.60 9.75 2.95
CA GLN A 12 -5.66 8.46 3.59
C GLN A 12 -7.00 7.75 3.35
N ALA A 13 -8.12 8.48 3.43
CA ALA A 13 -9.44 7.96 3.09
C ALA A 13 -9.51 7.52 1.63
N ARG A 14 -9.05 8.34 0.68
CA ARG A 14 -8.98 8.01 -0.74
C ARG A 14 -8.19 6.73 -0.98
N ALA A 15 -7.03 6.60 -0.34
CA ALA A 15 -6.20 5.41 -0.45
C ALA A 15 -6.89 4.15 0.11
N MET A 16 -7.65 4.27 1.20
CA MET A 16 -8.44 3.17 1.77
C MET A 16 -9.66 2.80 0.92
N GLU A 17 -10.27 3.77 0.24
CA GLU A 17 -11.37 3.56 -0.71
C GLU A 17 -10.91 2.94 -2.04
N GLY A 18 -9.60 2.66 -2.17
CA GLY A 18 -9.03 2.04 -3.37
C GLY A 18 -8.67 3.05 -4.47
N HIS A 19 -8.65 4.34 -4.18
CA HIS A 19 -8.13 5.34 -5.11
C HIS A 19 -6.60 5.47 -4.93
N PRO A 20 -5.80 4.98 -5.89
CA PRO A 20 -4.36 5.04 -5.77
C PRO A 20 -3.85 6.49 -5.85
N ILE A 21 -2.86 6.81 -5.02
CA ILE A 21 -2.11 8.06 -5.15
C ILE A 21 -1.03 7.81 -6.19
N THR A 22 -1.08 8.51 -7.32
CA THR A 22 -0.04 8.35 -8.36
C THR A 22 1.24 9.09 -7.98
N GLN A 23 2.37 8.67 -8.55
CA GLN A 23 3.63 9.40 -8.38
C GLN A 23 3.50 10.87 -8.81
N SER A 24 2.83 11.12 -9.95
CA SER A 24 2.58 12.48 -10.44
C SER A 24 1.73 13.30 -9.48
N GLU A 25 0.72 12.70 -8.86
CA GLU A 25 -0.11 13.37 -7.84
C GLU A 25 0.73 13.71 -6.61
N ALA A 26 1.51 12.77 -6.08
CA ALA A 26 2.38 13.00 -4.93
C ALA A 26 3.46 14.06 -5.21
N SER A 27 4.01 14.12 -6.43
CA SER A 27 4.93 15.17 -6.86
C SER A 27 4.24 16.54 -6.98
N THR A 28 3.01 16.59 -7.48
CA THR A 28 2.23 17.83 -7.59
C THR A 28 1.93 18.40 -6.20
N ILE A 29 1.52 17.53 -5.26
CA ILE A 29 1.31 17.91 -3.85
C ILE A 29 2.59 18.46 -3.23
N ALA A 30 3.74 17.82 -3.47
CA ALA A 30 5.03 18.27 -2.96
C ALA A 30 5.46 19.64 -3.53
N ALA A 31 5.22 19.88 -4.82
CA ALA A 31 5.50 21.16 -5.47
C ALA A 31 4.63 22.28 -4.88
N ASN A 32 3.32 22.04 -4.75
CA ASN A 32 2.38 23.00 -4.15
C ASN A 32 2.72 23.29 -2.68
N GLU A 33 3.07 22.26 -1.89
CA GLU A 33 3.43 22.46 -0.47
C GLU A 33 4.71 23.29 -0.32
N SER A 34 5.67 23.09 -1.22
CA SER A 34 6.92 23.85 -1.23
C SER A 34 6.69 25.31 -1.63
N ASP A 35 5.81 25.56 -2.61
CA ASP A 35 5.43 26.91 -3.05
C ASP A 35 4.70 27.68 -1.94
N MET A 36 3.75 27.03 -1.27
CA MET A 36 2.97 27.64 -0.19
C MET A 36 3.81 27.97 1.06
N THR A 37 4.77 27.11 1.40
CA THR A 37 5.50 27.21 2.68
C THR A 37 6.83 27.93 2.54
N GLY A 38 7.30 28.18 1.31
CA GLY A 38 8.57 28.85 1.01
C GLY A 38 9.82 28.09 1.51
N ARG A 39 9.62 26.91 2.08
CA ARG A 39 10.62 25.89 2.41
C ARG A 39 10.15 24.62 1.72
N GLY A 40 11.06 23.72 1.36
CA GLY A 40 10.67 22.44 0.73
C GLY A 40 9.66 21.63 1.57
N PRO A 41 9.29 20.42 1.12
CA PRO A 41 8.25 19.61 1.74
C PRO A 41 8.39 19.52 3.26
N ILE A 42 7.29 19.74 3.97
CA ILE A 42 7.27 19.74 5.43
C ILE A 42 7.31 18.29 5.92
N LYS A 43 8.18 18.01 6.90
CA LYS A 43 8.21 16.71 7.56
C LYS A 43 6.85 16.41 8.22
N GLY A 44 6.20 15.34 7.78
CA GLY A 44 4.86 14.96 8.25
C GLY A 44 3.74 15.85 7.69
N GLY A 45 4.04 16.70 6.71
CA GLY A 45 3.05 17.44 5.92
C GLY A 45 2.32 16.56 4.92
N THR A 46 1.41 17.15 4.16
CA THR A 46 0.60 16.45 3.17
C THR A 46 1.48 15.79 2.10
N ALA A 47 2.55 16.46 1.66
CA ALA A 47 3.46 15.89 0.68
C ALA A 47 4.15 14.60 1.19
N ALA A 48 4.59 14.61 2.44
CA ALA A 48 5.18 13.45 3.08
C ALA A 48 4.15 12.30 3.24
N THR A 49 2.90 12.63 3.57
CA THR A 49 1.81 11.65 3.64
C THR A 49 1.50 11.05 2.27
N ALA A 50 1.40 11.86 1.22
CA ALA A 50 1.13 11.42 -0.14
C ALA A 50 2.22 10.45 -0.65
N GLN A 51 3.49 10.80 -0.45
CA GLN A 51 4.62 9.92 -0.76
C GLN A 51 4.56 8.61 0.04
N SER A 52 4.31 8.69 1.36
CA SER A 52 4.22 7.50 2.20
C SER A 52 3.07 6.56 1.81
N ILE A 53 1.93 7.10 1.34
CA ILE A 53 0.83 6.29 0.82
C ILE A 53 1.24 5.62 -0.48
N TYR A 54 1.82 6.37 -1.41
CA TYR A 54 2.31 5.85 -2.69
C TYR A 54 3.31 4.70 -2.50
N ASP A 55 4.32 4.88 -1.64
CA ASP A 55 5.31 3.84 -1.33
C ASP A 55 4.65 2.56 -0.77
N ARG A 56 3.65 2.71 0.12
CA ARG A 56 2.92 1.56 0.68
C ARG A 56 2.08 0.85 -0.38
N GLN A 57 1.43 1.59 -1.26
CA GLN A 57 0.66 1.03 -2.38
C GLN A 57 1.58 0.25 -3.32
N GLN A 58 2.72 0.83 -3.71
CA GLN A 58 3.68 0.14 -4.56
C GLN A 58 4.28 -1.09 -3.88
N ASN A 59 4.61 -1.01 -2.60
CA ASN A 59 5.12 -2.17 -1.87
C ASN A 59 4.10 -3.32 -1.83
N PHE A 60 2.82 -3.02 -1.59
CA PHE A 60 1.77 -4.04 -1.63
C PHE A 60 1.59 -4.62 -3.03
N LEU A 61 1.53 -3.78 -4.07
CA LEU A 61 1.38 -4.23 -5.45
C LEU A 61 2.56 -5.08 -5.93
N GLU A 62 3.78 -4.74 -5.52
CA GLU A 62 4.97 -5.54 -5.82
C GLU A 62 4.88 -6.93 -5.19
N LYS A 63 4.53 -7.00 -3.91
CA LYS A 63 4.38 -8.28 -3.19
C LYS A 63 3.23 -9.11 -3.75
N ALA A 64 2.07 -8.51 -4.00
CA ALA A 64 0.94 -9.18 -4.61
C ALA A 64 1.27 -9.67 -6.04
N GLY A 65 2.01 -8.88 -6.81
CA GLY A 65 2.47 -9.25 -8.14
C GLY A 65 3.50 -10.38 -8.14
N ASP A 66 4.37 -10.46 -7.12
CA ASP A 66 5.26 -11.60 -6.93
C ASP A 66 4.46 -12.89 -6.69
N ILE A 67 3.43 -12.83 -5.84
CA ILE A 67 2.56 -13.98 -5.60
C ILE A 67 1.77 -14.38 -6.84
N ALA A 68 1.23 -13.40 -7.57
CA ALA A 68 0.44 -13.66 -8.78
C ALA A 68 1.26 -14.33 -9.91
N ARG A 69 2.60 -14.19 -9.90
CA ARG A 69 3.49 -14.83 -10.88
C ARG A 69 3.97 -16.21 -10.44
N LYS A 70 3.88 -16.54 -9.16
CA LYS A 70 4.26 -17.85 -8.64
C LYS A 70 3.23 -18.90 -9.04
N PRO A 71 3.67 -20.15 -9.33
CA PRO A 71 2.73 -21.23 -9.48
C PRO A 71 2.02 -21.48 -8.15
N ILE A 72 0.74 -21.83 -8.22
CA ILE A 72 -0.16 -21.91 -7.05
C ILE A 72 0.42 -22.83 -5.97
N ASP A 73 1.01 -23.96 -6.34
CA ASP A 73 1.59 -24.96 -5.43
C ASP A 73 2.85 -24.48 -4.69
N GLU A 74 3.55 -23.46 -5.21
CA GLU A 74 4.75 -22.89 -4.58
C GLU A 74 4.41 -21.72 -3.63
N ILE A 75 3.14 -21.33 -3.51
CA ILE A 75 2.74 -20.26 -2.58
C ILE A 75 2.90 -20.76 -1.14
N THR A 76 3.71 -20.06 -0.35
CA THR A 76 4.05 -20.46 1.02
C THR A 76 3.41 -19.57 2.10
N LYS A 77 3.44 -20.02 3.36
CA LYS A 77 3.01 -19.21 4.52
C LYS A 77 3.86 -17.95 4.69
N LYS A 78 5.12 -17.99 4.23
CA LYS A 78 6.02 -16.82 4.23
C LYS A 78 5.53 -15.77 3.23
N ASP A 79 5.14 -16.19 2.04
CA ASP A 79 4.56 -15.32 1.02
C ASP A 79 3.31 -14.61 1.55
N ALA A 80 2.41 -15.38 2.17
CA ALA A 80 1.21 -14.85 2.81
C ALA A 80 1.55 -13.81 3.89
N ALA A 81 2.56 -14.06 4.72
CA ALA A 81 2.99 -13.15 5.77
C ALA A 81 3.58 -11.84 5.20
N GLU A 82 4.34 -11.91 4.10
CA GLU A 82 4.88 -10.71 3.45
C GLU A 82 3.77 -9.84 2.85
N VAL A 83 2.81 -10.46 2.15
CA VAL A 83 1.63 -9.77 1.62
C VAL A 83 0.79 -9.16 2.75
N GLN A 84 0.53 -9.92 3.81
CA GLN A 84 -0.21 -9.43 4.98
C GLN A 84 0.45 -8.21 5.63
N SER A 85 1.78 -8.22 5.76
CA SER A 85 2.52 -7.08 6.33
C SER A 85 2.41 -5.84 5.44
N ALA A 86 2.53 -6.00 4.13
CA ALA A 86 2.39 -4.90 3.17
C ALA A 86 0.96 -4.34 3.17
N GLU A 87 -0.05 -5.21 3.15
CA GLU A 87 -1.46 -4.83 3.16
C GLU A 87 -1.85 -4.14 4.47
N ALA A 88 -1.38 -4.63 5.62
CA ALA A 88 -1.62 -4.00 6.91
C ALA A 88 -0.99 -2.60 7.02
N ARG A 89 0.20 -2.42 6.44
CA ARG A 89 0.83 -1.09 6.36
C ARG A 89 0.01 -0.15 5.50
N LEU A 90 -0.49 -0.61 4.36
CA LEU A 90 -1.34 0.17 3.47
C LEU A 90 -2.65 0.57 4.15
N ALA A 91 -3.36 -0.38 4.75
CA ALA A 91 -4.61 -0.16 5.48
C ALA A 91 -4.44 0.64 6.79
N GLY A 92 -3.20 0.83 7.27
CA GLY A 92 -2.93 1.51 8.53
C GLY A 92 -3.32 0.67 9.76
N GLY A 93 -3.41 -0.65 9.63
CA GLY A 93 -3.87 -1.55 10.68
C GLY A 93 -3.99 -2.99 10.20
N PRO A 94 -4.34 -3.93 11.11
CA PRO A 94 -4.51 -5.33 10.75
C PRO A 94 -5.62 -5.52 9.71
N VAL A 95 -5.35 -6.35 8.72
CA VAL A 95 -6.30 -6.71 7.65
C VAL A 95 -7.12 -7.93 8.03
N GLY A 96 -8.42 -7.91 7.69
CA GLY A 96 -9.40 -8.92 8.10
C GLY A 96 -9.63 -10.01 7.05
N ARG A 97 -10.63 -10.87 7.29
CA ARG A 97 -11.07 -11.86 6.29
C ARG A 97 -11.54 -11.18 5.01
N GLY A 98 -11.30 -11.85 3.87
CA GLY A 98 -11.65 -11.33 2.53
C GLY A 98 -10.62 -10.35 1.96
N SER A 99 -9.52 -10.13 2.67
CA SER A 99 -8.35 -9.40 2.19
C SER A 99 -7.50 -10.30 1.30
N PHE A 100 -6.72 -9.73 0.38
CA PHE A 100 -5.88 -10.51 -0.54
C PHE A 100 -4.89 -11.39 0.24
N SER A 101 -4.29 -10.88 1.32
CA SER A 101 -3.44 -11.67 2.21
C SER A 101 -4.14 -12.88 2.83
N SER A 102 -5.46 -12.81 3.07
CA SER A 102 -6.24 -13.94 3.59
C SER A 102 -6.39 -15.03 2.54
N ASP A 103 -6.59 -14.66 1.27
CA ASP A 103 -6.67 -15.61 0.16
C ASP A 103 -5.32 -16.30 -0.05
N VAL A 104 -4.22 -15.54 -0.06
CA VAL A 104 -2.86 -16.08 -0.17
C VAL A 104 -2.57 -17.05 0.98
N GLN A 105 -2.95 -16.71 2.21
CA GLN A 105 -2.80 -17.60 3.36
C GLN A 105 -3.62 -18.89 3.23
N SER A 106 -4.83 -18.80 2.69
CA SER A 106 -5.66 -19.98 2.45
C SER A 106 -5.03 -20.93 1.44
N VAL A 107 -4.45 -20.40 0.36
CA VAL A 107 -3.72 -21.20 -0.64
C VAL A 107 -2.47 -21.83 -0.01
N ALA A 108 -1.68 -21.05 0.70
CA ALA A 108 -0.49 -21.54 1.40
C ALA A 108 -0.80 -22.68 2.40
N ASP A 109 -1.92 -22.59 3.13
CA ASP A 109 -2.32 -23.64 4.05
C ASP A 109 -2.78 -24.92 3.32
N GLN A 110 -3.39 -24.79 2.14
CA GLN A 110 -3.72 -25.95 1.29
C GLN A 110 -2.44 -26.64 0.78
N ASN A 111 -1.45 -25.88 0.31
CA ASN A 111 -0.18 -26.42 -0.17
C ASN A 111 0.61 -27.12 0.93
N ALA A 112 0.65 -26.54 2.13
CA ALA A 112 1.29 -27.14 3.30
C ALA A 112 0.64 -28.49 3.66
N ARG A 113 -0.70 -28.55 3.66
CA ARG A 113 -1.45 -29.80 3.90
C ARG A 113 -1.22 -30.86 2.82
N ALA A 114 -1.13 -30.45 1.56
CA ALA A 114 -0.87 -31.36 0.45
C ALA A 114 0.56 -31.91 0.46
N SER A 115 1.52 -31.08 0.91
CA SER A 115 2.95 -31.44 1.00
C SER A 115 3.29 -32.27 2.25
N GLY A 116 2.37 -32.37 3.21
CA GLY A 116 2.55 -33.17 4.43
C GLY A 116 3.46 -32.53 5.48
N GLU A 117 3.60 -31.20 5.45
CA GLU A 117 4.25 -30.40 6.51
C GLU A 117 3.37 -30.20 7.75
#